data_AF-A0AA88YZJ3-F1
#
_entry.id   AF-A0AA88YZJ3-F1
#
_cell.length_a   1.000
_cell.length_b   1.000
_cell.length_c   1.000
_cell.angle_alpha   90.00
_cell.angle_beta   90.00
_cell.angle_gamma   90.00
#
_symmetry.space_group_name_H-M   'P 1'
#
loop_
_entity.id
_entity.type
_entity.pdbx_description
1 polymer ?
#
loop_
_entity_poly.entity_id
_entity_poly.type
_entity_poly.pdbx_seq_one_letter_code
_entity_poly.pdbx_strand_id
1 'polypeptide(L)'
;MSTEWKHRVRLFVQRFWQPTTACMTCMPGSWGNVTSLPHWTIAFHTGLLTGLLAVLLTFTPVGKLYAHRYGNALVVGVLTTLGDAYSHTSRYRIPYVEHIVTGAISGLLALAASYLFEDRARRVRAVWARVSGLLVR
;
A
#
# COMPACT_ATOMS: atom_id res chain seq x y z
N MET A 1 2.39 24.71 -1.43
CA MET A 1 1.53 24.01 -0.44
C MET A 1 0.54 23.04 -1.08
N SER A 2 -0.27 23.43 -2.08
CA SER A 2 -1.30 22.54 -2.67
C SER A 2 -0.74 21.26 -3.31
N THR A 3 0.43 21.32 -3.95
CA THR A 3 1.06 20.18 -4.63
C THR A 3 1.59 19.11 -3.66
N GLU A 4 2.11 19.54 -2.51
CA GLU A 4 2.64 18.63 -1.49
C GLU A 4 1.51 17.88 -0.76
N TRP A 5 0.44 18.59 -0.41
CA TRP A 5 -0.75 17.97 0.18
C TRP A 5 -1.40 16.96 -0.77
N LYS A 6 -1.49 17.28 -2.06
CA LYS A 6 -1.93 16.33 -3.10
C LYS A 6 -1.07 15.06 -3.12
N HIS A 7 0.24 15.19 -2.94
CA HIS A 7 1.14 14.03 -2.87
C HIS A 7 0.88 13.17 -1.62
N ARG A 8 0.70 13.79 -0.45
CA ARG A 8 0.42 13.10 0.81
C ARG A 8 -0.93 12.39 0.79
N VAL A 9 -1.98 13.02 0.24
CA VAL A 9 -3.29 12.38 0.04
C VAL A 9 -3.18 11.19 -0.91
N ARG A 10 -2.44 11.33 -2.02
CA ARG A 10 -2.21 10.20 -2.93
C ARG A 10 -1.46 9.06 -2.25
N LEU A 11 -0.44 9.38 -1.46
CA LEU A 11 0.29 8.39 -0.67
C LEU A 11 -0.66 7.69 0.29
N PHE A 12 -1.46 8.44 1.06
CA PHE A 12 -2.46 7.89 1.96
C PHE A 12 -3.39 6.89 1.25
N VAL A 13 -4.00 7.28 0.13
CA VAL A 13 -4.91 6.40 -0.62
C VAL A 13 -4.20 5.11 -1.08
N GLN A 14 -2.96 5.22 -1.57
CA GLN A 14 -2.17 4.05 -1.98
C GLN A 14 -1.87 3.12 -0.80
N ARG A 15 -1.46 3.69 0.34
CA ARG A 15 -1.07 2.94 1.55
C ARG A 15 -2.27 2.48 2.38
N PHE A 16 -3.44 3.03 2.14
CA PHE A 16 -4.71 2.55 2.67
C PHE A 16 -5.20 1.32 1.89
N TRP A 17 -5.15 1.37 0.55
CA TRP A 17 -5.74 0.32 -0.28
C TRP A 17 -4.88 -0.94 -0.36
N GLN A 18 -3.55 -0.82 -0.33
CA GLN A 18 -2.64 -1.98 -0.41
C GLN A 18 -2.85 -2.98 0.76
N PRO A 19 -2.85 -2.54 2.05
CA PRO A 19 -3.10 -3.42 3.18
C PRO A 19 -4.55 -3.91 3.20
N THR A 20 -5.53 -3.03 2.98
CA THR A 20 -6.95 -3.40 2.94
C THR A 20 -7.18 -4.53 1.94
N THR A 21 -6.61 -4.43 0.75
CA THR A 21 -6.72 -5.48 -0.27
C THR A 21 -6.04 -6.76 0.18
N ALA A 22 -4.81 -6.69 0.72
CA ALA A 22 -4.10 -7.87 1.20
C ALA A 22 -4.87 -8.63 2.29
N CYS A 23 -5.43 -7.93 3.27
CA CYS A 23 -6.24 -8.52 4.33
C CYS A 23 -7.49 -9.21 3.78
N MET A 24 -8.16 -8.59 2.79
CA MET A 24 -9.39 -9.12 2.20
C MET A 24 -9.15 -10.30 1.25
N THR A 25 -8.05 -10.32 0.50
CA THR A 25 -7.81 -11.34 -0.53
C THR A 25 -6.95 -12.50 -0.06
N CYS A 26 -5.99 -12.24 0.82
CA CYS A 26 -4.98 -13.23 1.19
C CYS A 26 -5.20 -13.85 2.58
N MET A 27 -6.01 -13.23 3.43
CA MET A 27 -6.25 -13.72 4.80
C MET A 27 -7.69 -13.72 5.29
N PRO A 28 -8.73 -13.91 4.46
CA PRO A 28 -10.09 -14.03 5.00
C PRO A 28 -10.32 -15.37 5.71
N GLY A 29 -9.45 -16.36 5.56
CA GLY A 29 -9.63 -17.73 6.09
C GLY A 29 -10.68 -18.55 5.32
N SER A 30 -11.67 -17.89 4.71
CA SER A 30 -12.60 -18.45 3.73
C SER A 30 -13.06 -17.37 2.75
N TRP A 31 -13.45 -17.73 1.53
CA TRP A 31 -13.99 -16.77 0.56
C TRP A 31 -15.31 -16.13 1.03
N GLY A 32 -16.07 -16.79 1.90
CA GLY A 32 -17.27 -16.23 2.53
C GLY A 32 -16.98 -15.11 3.52
N ASN A 33 -15.77 -15.06 4.11
CA ASN A 33 -15.38 -13.97 4.99
C ASN A 33 -15.09 -12.66 4.25
N VAL A 34 -14.89 -12.70 2.93
CA VAL A 34 -14.77 -11.49 2.08
C VAL A 34 -16.06 -10.67 2.12
N THR A 35 -17.22 -11.31 2.32
CA THR A 35 -18.51 -10.62 2.51
C THR A 35 -18.82 -10.31 3.98
N SER A 36 -17.93 -10.65 4.92
CA SER A 36 -18.20 -10.46 6.35
C SER A 36 -17.85 -9.05 6.83
N LEU A 37 -18.81 -8.39 7.49
CA LEU A 37 -18.61 -7.06 8.08
C LEU A 37 -17.43 -7.01 9.07
N PRO A 38 -17.21 -8.00 9.97
CA PRO A 38 -16.10 -7.95 10.90
C PRO A 38 -14.73 -7.94 10.21
N HIS A 39 -14.56 -8.71 9.13
CA HIS A 39 -13.30 -8.77 8.39
C HIS A 39 -13.05 -7.48 7.61
N TRP A 40 -14.11 -6.87 7.07
CA TRP A 40 -14.03 -5.52 6.51
C TRP A 40 -13.60 -4.48 7.55
N THR A 41 -14.17 -4.50 8.76
CA THR A 41 -13.79 -3.56 9.82
C THR A 41 -12.30 -3.66 10.16
N ILE A 42 -11.78 -4.88 10.31
CA ILE A 42 -10.35 -5.11 10.59
C ILE A 42 -9.48 -4.63 9.43
N ALA A 43 -9.84 -4.96 8.18
CA ALA A 43 -9.09 -4.55 6.99
C ALA A 43 -9.08 -3.02 6.84
N PHE A 44 -10.21 -2.35 7.07
CA PHE A 44 -10.31 -0.89 7.07
C PHE A 44 -9.47 -0.26 8.17
N HIS A 45 -9.52 -0.79 9.39
CA HIS A 45 -8.74 -0.26 10.51
C HIS A 45 -7.23 -0.39 10.25
N THR A 46 -6.80 -1.55 9.75
CA THR A 46 -5.42 -1.83 9.36
C THR A 46 -4.96 -0.88 8.25
N GLY A 47 -5.77 -0.71 7.20
CA GLY A 47 -5.49 0.22 6.10
C GLY A 47 -5.41 1.67 6.58
N LEU A 48 -6.33 2.12 7.45
CA LEU A 48 -6.35 3.48 7.99
C LEU A 48 -5.10 3.77 8.82
N LEU A 49 -4.74 2.87 9.74
CA LEU A 49 -3.54 3.01 10.56
C LEU A 49 -2.28 3.02 9.70
N THR A 50 -2.19 2.09 8.75
CA THR A 50 -1.05 2.03 7.82
C THR A 50 -0.93 3.31 7.00
N GLY A 51 -2.05 3.81 6.46
CA GLY A 51 -2.09 5.06 5.70
C GLY A 51 -1.68 6.28 6.53
N LEU A 52 -2.20 6.39 7.75
CA LEU A 52 -1.88 7.49 8.67
C LEU A 52 -0.40 7.46 9.07
N LEU A 53 0.10 6.31 9.50
CA LEU A 53 1.51 6.14 9.83
C LEU A 53 2.41 6.44 8.63
N ALA A 54 1.99 6.03 7.43
CA ALA A 54 2.76 6.31 6.22
C ALA A 54 2.87 7.82 5.94
N VAL A 55 1.78 8.57 6.13
CA VAL A 55 1.78 10.03 6.04
C VAL A 55 2.63 10.64 7.16
N LEU A 56 2.54 10.16 8.39
CA LEU A 56 3.36 10.65 9.50
C LEU A 56 4.87 10.47 9.21
N LEU A 57 5.27 9.33 8.65
CA LEU A 57 6.66 9.09 8.25
C LEU A 57 7.18 10.08 7.20
N THR A 58 6.31 10.71 6.40
CA THR A 58 6.75 11.75 5.44
C THR A 58 7.27 13.02 6.10
N PHE A 59 6.97 13.24 7.39
CA PHE A 59 7.56 14.32 8.18
C PHE A 59 8.92 13.96 8.79
N THR A 60 9.39 12.73 8.60
CA THR A 60 10.66 12.23 9.14
C THR A 60 11.65 11.91 8.01
N PRO A 61 12.96 11.75 8.31
CA PRO A 61 13.94 11.32 7.31
C PRO A 61 13.62 9.98 6.63
N VAL A 62 12.81 9.13 7.29
CA VAL A 62 12.35 7.83 6.77
C VAL A 62 11.52 7.99 5.49
N GLY A 63 10.89 9.15 5.28
CA GLY A 63 10.15 9.46 4.05
C GLY A 63 10.99 9.32 2.78
N LYS A 64 12.33 9.44 2.86
CA LYS A 64 13.24 9.21 1.73
C LYS A 64 13.19 7.77 1.21
N LEU A 65 12.83 6.79 2.05
CA LEU A 65 12.70 5.39 1.65
C LEU A 65 11.58 5.17 0.63
N TYR A 66 10.56 6.04 0.61
CA TYR A 66 9.51 5.97 -0.40
C TYR A 66 9.99 6.25 -1.83
N ALA A 67 11.14 6.93 -1.99
CA ALA A 67 11.70 7.24 -3.30
C ALA A 67 12.24 5.99 -4.02
N HIS A 68 12.62 4.94 -3.28
CA HIS A 68 13.14 3.71 -3.85
C HIS A 68 12.08 2.60 -3.78
N ARG A 69 11.84 1.89 -4.88
CA ARG A 69 10.79 0.83 -4.96
C ARG A 69 10.85 -0.21 -3.83
N TYR A 70 12.06 -0.67 -3.50
CA TYR A 70 12.29 -1.64 -2.42
C TYR A 70 12.15 -1.03 -1.03
N GLY A 71 12.64 0.20 -0.83
CA GLY A 71 12.44 0.93 0.44
C GLY A 71 10.96 1.21 0.69
N ASN A 72 10.22 1.61 -0.34
CA ASN A 72 8.78 1.77 -0.29
C ASN A 72 8.05 0.46 0.06
N ALA A 73 8.42 -0.64 -0.58
CA ALA A 73 7.83 -1.96 -0.30
C ALA A 73 8.10 -2.40 1.15
N LEU A 74 9.34 -2.19 1.64
CA LEU A 74 9.72 -2.49 3.01
C LEU A 74 8.91 -1.66 4.02
N VAL A 75 8.81 -0.34 3.81
CA VAL A 75 8.04 0.55 4.70
C VAL A 75 6.57 0.15 4.72
N VAL A 76 5.97 -0.14 3.56
CA VAL A 76 4.57 -0.62 3.48
C VAL A 76 4.41 -1.91 4.29
N GLY A 77 5.30 -2.88 4.11
CA GLY A 77 5.20 -4.15 4.79
C GLY A 77 5.31 -4.00 6.31
N VAL A 78 6.30 -3.25 6.79
CA VAL A 78 6.48 -2.99 8.22
C VAL A 78 5.28 -2.26 8.82
N LEU A 79 4.82 -1.18 8.18
CA LEU A 79 3.67 -0.42 8.68
C LEU A 79 2.40 -1.25 8.69
N THR A 80 2.22 -2.11 7.68
CA THR A 80 1.08 -3.01 7.62
C THR A 80 1.13 -4.04 8.72
N THR A 81 2.28 -4.68 8.97
CA THR A 81 2.42 -5.62 10.10
C THR A 81 2.08 -4.96 11.43
N LEU A 82 2.52 -3.72 11.65
CA LEU A 82 2.20 -2.97 12.87
C LEU A 82 0.71 -2.60 12.95
N GLY A 83 0.12 -2.13 11.85
CA GLY A 83 -1.30 -1.77 11.79
C GLY A 83 -2.21 -2.99 11.98
N ASP A 84 -1.84 -4.14 11.42
CA ASP A 84 -2.58 -5.39 11.51
C ASP A 84 -2.51 -5.98 12.92
N ALA A 85 -1.31 -6.01 13.51
CA ALA A 85 -1.08 -6.45 14.89
C ALA A 85 -1.80 -5.58 15.93
N TYR A 86 -1.99 -4.29 15.64
CA TYR A 86 -2.81 -3.41 16.48
C TYR A 86 -4.31 -3.62 16.26
N SER A 87 -4.73 -3.99 15.05
CA SER A 87 -6.15 -4.06 14.69
C SER A 87 -6.85 -5.30 15.25
N HIS A 88 -6.12 -6.40 15.46
CA HIS A 88 -6.68 -7.59 16.10
C HIS A 88 -5.59 -8.51 16.65
N THR A 89 -5.99 -9.44 17.52
CA THR A 89 -5.11 -10.53 17.96
C THR A 89 -5.04 -11.60 16.86
N SER A 90 -3.85 -12.14 16.59
CA SER A 90 -3.72 -13.22 15.61
C SER A 90 -4.52 -14.46 16.02
N ARG A 91 -5.13 -15.10 15.02
CA ARG A 91 -5.86 -16.36 15.14
C ARG A 91 -4.99 -17.58 14.86
N TYR A 92 -3.71 -17.38 14.52
CA TYR A 92 -2.77 -18.47 14.24
C TYR A 92 -2.16 -19.00 15.53
N ARG A 93 -1.69 -20.26 15.49
CA ARG A 93 -1.00 -20.91 16.61
C ARG A 93 0.26 -20.13 17.05
N ILE A 94 0.90 -19.44 16.09
CA ILE A 94 2.02 -18.52 16.36
C ILE A 94 1.48 -17.09 16.20
N PRO A 95 1.43 -16.28 17.27
CA PRO A 95 0.61 -15.07 17.33
C PRO A 95 1.11 -13.90 16.47
N TYR A 96 2.31 -14.00 15.87
CA TYR A 96 2.88 -12.94 15.04
C TYR A 96 2.89 -13.28 13.54
N VAL A 97 2.65 -14.54 13.19
CA VAL A 97 2.82 -15.00 11.80
C VAL A 97 1.79 -14.38 10.87
N GLU A 98 0.54 -14.27 11.30
CA GLU A 98 -0.53 -13.64 10.52
C GLU A 98 -0.12 -12.21 10.14
N HIS A 99 0.24 -11.39 11.13
CA HIS A 99 0.62 -9.99 10.91
C HIS A 99 1.87 -9.82 10.05
N ILE A 100 2.87 -10.69 10.21
CA ILE A 100 4.09 -10.66 9.38
C ILE A 100 3.75 -11.01 7.93
N VAL A 101 2.93 -12.03 7.71
CA VAL A 101 2.54 -12.44 6.35
C VAL A 101 1.64 -11.36 5.72
N THR A 102 0.75 -10.70 6.46
CA THR A 102 -0.07 -9.58 5.97
C THR A 102 0.82 -8.45 5.48
N GLY A 103 1.85 -8.11 6.27
CA GLY A 103 2.83 -7.10 5.89
C GLY A 103 3.68 -7.52 4.69
N ALA A 104 4.18 -8.75 4.67
CA ALA A 104 4.96 -9.25 3.54
C ALA A 104 4.17 -9.19 2.23
N ILE A 105 2.92 -9.65 2.23
CA ILE A 105 2.02 -9.59 1.07
C ILE A 105 1.74 -8.15 0.67
N SER A 106 1.48 -7.25 1.62
CA SER A 106 1.23 -5.83 1.33
C SER A 106 2.46 -5.14 0.72
N GLY A 107 3.66 -5.46 1.22
CA GLY A 107 4.92 -5.00 0.65
C GLY A 107 5.13 -5.53 -0.78
N LEU A 108 4.83 -6.81 -1.02
CA LEU A 108 4.89 -7.40 -2.35
C LEU A 108 3.87 -6.78 -3.32
N LEU A 109 2.65 -6.51 -2.87
CA LEU A 109 1.63 -5.80 -3.66
C LEU A 109 2.09 -4.38 -3.98
N ALA A 110 2.71 -3.68 -3.02
CA ALA A 110 3.29 -2.36 -3.25
C ALA A 110 4.44 -2.40 -4.27
N LEU A 111 5.30 -3.42 -4.19
CA LEU A 111 6.38 -3.64 -5.14
C LEU A 111 5.84 -3.96 -6.54
N ALA A 112 4.91 -4.91 -6.66
CA ALA A 112 4.29 -5.29 -7.91
C ALA A 112 3.56 -4.10 -8.56
N ALA A 113 2.83 -3.31 -7.77
CA ALA A 113 2.20 -2.07 -8.22
C ALA A 113 3.23 -1.07 -8.74
N SER A 114 4.41 -0.96 -8.10
CA SER A 114 5.47 -0.08 -8.59
C SER A 114 5.92 -0.45 -10.00
N TYR A 115 6.14 -1.73 -10.31
CA TYR A 115 6.49 -2.18 -11.66
C TYR A 115 5.34 -1.95 -12.64
N LEU A 116 4.13 -2.37 -12.29
CA LEU A 116 2.98 -2.31 -13.20
C LEU A 116 2.61 -0.86 -13.58
N PHE A 117 2.62 0.06 -12.61
CA PHE A 117 2.20 1.44 -12.85
C PHE A 117 3.34 2.35 -13.29
N GLU A 118 4.59 2.18 -12.81
CA GLU A 118 5.70 3.00 -13.34
C GLU A 118 5.98 2.66 -14.80
N ASP A 119 5.94 1.39 -15.20
CA ASP A 119 6.19 1.01 -16.59
C ASP A 119 5.08 1.46 -17.52
N ARG A 120 3.80 1.32 -17.13
CA ARG A 120 2.69 1.84 -17.94
C ARG A 120 2.72 3.37 -18.02
N ALA A 121 2.99 4.06 -16.92
CA ALA A 121 3.10 5.52 -16.94
C ALA A 121 4.29 5.99 -17.80
N ARG A 122 5.42 5.28 -17.78
CA ARG A 122 6.55 5.55 -18.68
C ARG A 122 6.17 5.37 -20.14
N ARG A 123 5.50 4.26 -20.48
CA ARG A 123 5.05 3.98 -21.85
C ARG A 123 4.04 5.01 -22.35
N VAL A 124 3.05 5.37 -21.54
CA VAL A 124 2.05 6.39 -21.90
C VAL A 124 2.72 7.75 -22.11
N ARG A 125 3.64 8.17 -21.24
CA ARG A 125 4.39 9.42 -21.42
C ARG A 125 5.26 9.40 -22.69
N ALA A 126 5.91 8.27 -22.99
CA ALA A 126 6.72 8.13 -24.20
C ALA A 126 5.87 8.20 -25.48
N VAL A 127 4.69 7.57 -25.48
CA VAL A 127 3.73 7.66 -26.60
C VAL A 127 3.20 9.09 -26.73
N TRP A 128 2.81 9.71 -25.62
CA TRP A 128 2.32 11.09 -25.62
C TRP A 128 3.37 12.08 -26.15
N ALA A 129 4.63 11.95 -25.71
CA ALA A 129 5.73 12.79 -26.21
C ALA A 129 5.97 12.63 -27.72
N ARG A 130 5.80 11.41 -28.27
CA ARG A 130 5.87 11.17 -29.71
C ARG A 130 4.69 11.83 -30.44
N VAL A 131 3.47 11.68 -29.92
CA VAL A 131 2.27 12.27 -30.53
C VAL A 131 2.29 13.80 -30.46
N SER A 132 2.66 14.38 -29.32
CA SER A 132 2.80 15.84 -29.18
C SER A 132 3.97 16.39 -30.00
N GLY A 133 5.06 15.63 -30.13
CA GLY A 133 6.18 15.99 -31.00
C GLY A 133 5.85 15.86 -32.50
N LEU A 134 4.93 14.96 -32.87
CA LEU A 134 4.37 14.85 -34.22
C LEU A 134 3.33 15.94 -34.52
N LEU A 135 2.55 16.38 -33.52
CA LEU A 135 1.57 17.46 -33.65
C LEU A 135 2.19 18.86 -33.73
N VAL A 136 3.48 19.00 -33.42
CA VAL A 136 4.22 20.29 -33.44
C VAL A 136 5.14 20.39 -34.68
N ARG A 137 5.13 19.41 -35.58
CA ARG A 137 5.78 19.47 -36.90
C ARG A 137 4.74 19.64 -37.99
#